data_AF-A0A959NTW4-F1
#
_entry.id   AF-A0A959NTW4-F1
#
_cell.length_a   1.000
_cell.length_b   1.000
_cell.length_c   1.000
_cell.angle_alpha   90.00
_cell.angle_beta   90.00
_cell.angle_gamma   90.00
#
_symmetry.space_group_name_H-M   'P 1'
#
loop_
_entity.id
_entity.type
_entity.pdbx_description
1 polymer ?
#
loop_
_entity_poly.entity_id
_entity_poly.type
_entity_poly.pdbx_seq_one_letter_code
_entity_poly.pdbx_strand_id
1 'polypeptide(L)'
;MKKSILVVMIYLTANINFAQIDNSFVTINKKQSSFAIFENGNSSTILISASDFSGVQKVAAWLQNDIEMVTSKKPEILIDQNSKNKNIIIIGTLGKSNIIDELKKFSNINLSELESRTEKFIIETVENPLPNVDKALVIVGSDKRGTIYGMLELSKQIGVSPWYWWADVAVKKKDNLFIKPGRFSNGEPKVKYRGIFLNDEAPALTNWAKEKFGGFNHK
;
A
#
# COMPACT_ATOMS: atom_id res chain seq x y z
N MET A 1 -46.96 -12.77 57.13
CA MET A 1 -45.71 -12.06 56.78
C MET A 1 -45.01 -12.82 55.65
N LYS A 2 -45.21 -12.44 54.39
CA LYS A 2 -44.47 -12.98 53.24
C LYS A 2 -43.55 -11.89 52.72
N LYS A 3 -42.23 -12.06 52.89
CA LYS A 3 -41.21 -11.14 52.36
C LYS A 3 -40.97 -11.52 50.89
N SER A 4 -41.39 -10.67 49.96
CA SER A 4 -41.01 -10.78 48.55
C SER A 4 -39.64 -10.13 48.37
N ILE A 5 -38.63 -10.92 48.00
CA ILE A 5 -37.29 -10.43 47.63
C ILE A 5 -37.33 -10.08 46.14
N LEU A 6 -37.17 -8.80 45.83
CA LEU A 6 -37.01 -8.29 44.47
C LEU A 6 -35.54 -8.48 44.06
N VAL A 7 -35.29 -9.41 43.13
CA VAL A 7 -33.96 -9.57 42.51
C VAL A 7 -33.89 -8.65 41.31
N VAL A 8 -33.11 -7.58 41.41
CA VAL A 8 -32.80 -6.68 40.29
C VAL A 8 -31.65 -7.29 39.49
N MET A 9 -31.95 -7.77 38.29
CA MET A 9 -30.95 -8.32 37.36
C MET A 9 -30.39 -7.17 36.51
N ILE A 10 -29.18 -6.70 36.85
CA ILE A 10 -28.47 -5.68 36.07
C ILE A 10 -27.83 -6.35 34.86
N TYR A 11 -28.38 -6.09 33.66
CA TYR A 11 -27.73 -6.48 32.41
C TYR A 11 -26.61 -5.48 32.09
N LEU A 12 -25.36 -5.89 32.38
CA LEU A 12 -24.17 -5.18 31.93
C LEU A 12 -23.88 -5.60 30.48
N THR A 13 -24.30 -4.80 29.50
CA THR A 13 -23.85 -5.00 28.12
C THR A 13 -22.40 -4.52 28.01
N ALA A 14 -21.46 -5.47 28.03
CA ALA A 14 -20.07 -5.18 27.70
C ALA A 14 -19.99 -4.81 26.21
N ASN A 15 -19.78 -3.52 25.92
CA ASN A 15 -19.32 -3.10 24.60
C ASN A 15 -17.91 -3.65 24.41
N ILE A 16 -17.78 -4.80 23.76
CA ILE A 16 -16.51 -5.30 23.28
C ILE A 16 -16.14 -4.43 22.07
N ASN A 17 -15.52 -3.29 22.34
CA ASN A 17 -14.74 -2.60 21.33
C ASN A 17 -13.57 -3.53 20.99
N PHE A 18 -13.66 -4.25 19.87
CA PHE A 18 -12.46 -4.77 19.24
C PHE A 18 -11.59 -3.55 18.90
N ALA A 19 -10.61 -3.27 19.75
CA ALA A 19 -9.55 -2.33 19.42
C ALA A 19 -8.81 -2.93 18.23
N GLN A 20 -9.20 -2.52 17.02
CA GLN A 20 -8.38 -2.70 15.84
C GLN A 20 -7.07 -1.98 16.16
N ILE A 21 -5.98 -2.73 16.28
CA ILE A 21 -4.65 -2.14 16.41
C ILE A 21 -4.49 -1.21 15.20
N ASP A 22 -4.45 0.10 15.46
CA ASP A 22 -4.35 1.13 14.42
C ASP A 22 -2.93 1.12 13.85
N ASN A 23 -2.65 0.11 13.03
CA ASN A 23 -1.44 0.00 12.21
C ASN A 23 -1.51 0.95 11.00
N SER A 24 -2.44 1.91 10.98
CA SER A 24 -2.54 2.82 9.84
C SER A 24 -1.41 3.84 9.86
N PHE A 25 -0.63 3.85 8.80
CA PHE A 25 0.40 4.85 8.55
C PHE A 25 -0.06 5.97 7.62
N VAL A 26 -1.32 5.95 7.15
CA VAL A 26 -1.92 7.01 6.34
C VAL A 26 -2.79 7.91 7.24
N THR A 27 -2.80 9.22 6.98
CA THR A 27 -3.65 10.19 7.67
C THR A 27 -4.09 11.29 6.71
N ILE A 28 -5.30 11.84 6.92
CA ILE A 28 -5.79 13.02 6.19
C ILE A 28 -5.38 14.33 6.89
N ASN A 29 -4.97 14.25 8.16
CA ASN A 29 -4.51 15.38 8.93
C ASN A 29 -2.99 15.48 8.84
N LYS A 30 -2.49 16.63 8.39
CA LYS A 30 -1.06 16.94 8.39
C LYS A 30 -0.51 16.88 9.81
N LYS A 31 0.61 16.20 9.98
CA LYS A 31 1.34 16.16 11.25
C LYS A 31 2.77 16.63 11.04
N GLN A 32 3.46 16.96 12.12
CA GLN A 32 4.89 17.24 12.05
C GLN A 32 5.62 16.03 11.43
N SER A 33 6.52 16.31 10.49
CA SER A 33 7.32 15.30 9.77
C SER A 33 6.53 14.30 8.92
N SER A 34 5.23 14.52 8.67
CA SER A 34 4.49 13.68 7.73
C SER A 34 4.95 13.90 6.29
N PHE A 35 4.99 12.84 5.49
CA PHE A 35 5.20 12.94 4.05
C PHE A 35 3.87 13.19 3.33
N ALA A 36 3.78 14.15 2.42
CA ALA A 36 2.57 14.42 1.65
C ALA A 36 2.56 13.58 0.37
N ILE A 37 1.60 12.68 0.22
CA ILE A 37 1.31 12.02 -1.07
C ILE A 37 0.46 12.97 -1.94
N PHE A 38 -0.51 13.63 -1.32
CA PHE A 38 -1.38 14.60 -1.97
C PHE A 38 -1.72 15.73 -0.99
N GLU A 39 -1.44 16.97 -1.39
CA GLU A 39 -1.74 18.17 -0.59
C GLU A 39 -1.96 19.36 -1.53
N ASN A 40 -2.97 20.18 -1.24
CA ASN A 40 -3.28 21.40 -2.00
C ASN A 40 -3.38 21.19 -3.52
N GLY A 41 -4.00 20.08 -3.95
CA GLY A 41 -4.18 19.74 -5.37
C GLY A 41 -2.94 19.18 -6.09
N ASN A 42 -1.82 19.02 -5.38
CA ASN A 42 -0.57 18.47 -5.93
C ASN A 42 -0.34 17.06 -5.43
N SER A 43 -0.02 16.15 -6.34
CA SER A 43 0.35 14.76 -6.03
C SER A 43 1.87 14.58 -6.17
N SER A 44 2.48 13.80 -5.27
CA SER A 44 3.88 13.40 -5.40
C SER A 44 4.11 12.55 -6.64
N THR A 45 5.19 12.83 -7.35
CA THR A 45 5.68 11.99 -8.46
C THR A 45 6.16 10.64 -7.94
N ILE A 46 5.88 9.59 -8.68
CA ILE A 46 6.38 8.23 -8.44
C ILE A 46 7.61 8.01 -9.31
N LEU A 47 8.72 7.59 -8.71
CA LEU A 47 9.97 7.27 -9.38
C LEU A 47 10.25 5.76 -9.28
N ILE A 48 10.42 5.12 -10.43
CA ILE A 48 10.74 3.69 -10.58
C ILE A 48 11.92 3.49 -11.51
N SER A 49 12.56 2.31 -11.44
CA SER A 49 13.65 1.94 -12.33
C SER A 49 13.18 1.08 -13.50
N ALA A 50 13.67 1.34 -14.73
CA ALA A 50 13.47 0.43 -15.85
C ALA A 50 14.18 -0.92 -15.63
N SER A 51 15.22 -0.93 -14.80
CA SER A 51 15.96 -2.15 -14.44
C SER A 51 15.19 -3.08 -13.51
N ASP A 52 14.10 -2.60 -12.88
CA ASP A 52 13.26 -3.40 -11.99
C ASP A 52 12.44 -4.46 -12.74
N PHE A 53 11.72 -5.30 -12.00
CA PHE A 53 10.83 -6.29 -12.59
C PHE A 53 9.63 -5.61 -13.29
N SER A 54 9.23 -6.13 -14.46
CA SER A 54 8.04 -5.64 -15.18
C SER A 54 6.75 -5.69 -14.34
N GLY A 55 6.64 -6.66 -13.42
CA GLY A 55 5.54 -6.73 -12.46
C GLY A 55 5.52 -5.56 -11.47
N VAL A 56 6.68 -5.04 -11.07
CA VAL A 56 6.77 -3.84 -10.21
C VAL A 56 6.32 -2.61 -10.99
N GLN A 57 6.76 -2.45 -12.23
CA GLN A 57 6.33 -1.34 -13.09
C GLN A 57 4.81 -1.36 -13.33
N LYS A 58 4.23 -2.55 -13.59
CA LYS A 58 2.78 -2.71 -13.74
C LYS A 58 2.01 -2.31 -12.48
N VAL A 59 2.48 -2.74 -11.30
CA VAL A 59 1.80 -2.42 -10.04
C VAL A 59 2.04 -0.96 -9.62
N ALA A 60 3.15 -0.32 -10.02
CA ALA A 60 3.34 1.11 -9.84
C ALA A 60 2.28 1.91 -10.61
N ALA A 61 1.92 1.48 -11.83
CA ALA A 61 0.81 2.06 -12.58
C ALA A 61 -0.56 1.80 -11.90
N TRP A 62 -0.73 0.68 -11.21
CA TRP A 62 -1.93 0.45 -10.39
C TRP A 62 -2.00 1.42 -9.21
N LEU A 63 -0.90 1.57 -8.46
CA LEU A 63 -0.81 2.54 -7.36
C LEU A 63 -1.07 3.99 -7.84
N GLN A 64 -0.56 4.36 -9.03
CA GLN A 64 -0.86 5.65 -9.66
C GLN A 64 -2.36 5.84 -9.89
N ASN A 65 -3.05 4.83 -10.43
CA ASN A 65 -4.49 4.86 -10.64
C ASN A 65 -5.25 4.85 -9.30
N ASP A 66 -4.77 4.14 -8.28
CA ASP A 66 -5.36 4.11 -6.94
C ASP A 66 -5.29 5.48 -6.27
N ILE A 67 -4.15 6.17 -6.38
CA ILE A 67 -4.01 7.55 -5.90
C ILE A 67 -4.95 8.48 -6.67
N GLU A 68 -5.08 8.32 -7.99
CA GLU A 68 -6.04 9.09 -8.80
C GLU A 68 -7.50 8.83 -8.37
N MET A 69 -7.87 7.57 -8.10
CA MET A 69 -9.20 7.22 -7.60
C MET A 69 -9.48 7.89 -6.26
N VAL A 70 -8.50 8.00 -5.36
CA VAL A 70 -8.67 8.62 -4.04
C VAL A 70 -8.62 10.16 -4.09
N THR A 71 -7.78 10.75 -4.93
CA THR A 71 -7.46 12.19 -4.89
C THR A 71 -8.01 12.99 -6.08
N SER A 72 -8.50 12.30 -7.10
CA SER A 72 -8.85 12.87 -8.41
C SER A 72 -7.67 13.51 -9.16
N LYS A 73 -6.43 13.28 -8.69
CA LYS A 73 -5.21 13.75 -9.36
C LYS A 73 -4.31 12.56 -9.66
N LYS A 74 -4.02 12.35 -10.95
CA LYS A 74 -3.05 11.34 -11.38
C LYS A 74 -1.63 11.78 -11.04
N PRO A 75 -0.87 11.01 -10.23
CA PRO A 75 0.57 11.22 -10.07
C PRO A 75 1.31 11.06 -11.40
N GLU A 76 2.41 11.77 -11.61
CA GLU A 76 3.35 11.43 -12.68
C GLU A 76 4.16 10.19 -12.30
N ILE A 77 4.47 9.31 -13.25
CA ILE A 77 5.48 8.25 -13.10
C ILE A 77 6.70 8.64 -13.93
N LEU A 78 7.86 8.72 -13.28
CA LEU A 78 9.17 8.85 -13.91
C LEU A 78 9.90 7.52 -13.87
N ILE A 79 10.59 7.21 -14.97
CA ILE A 79 11.41 6.00 -15.11
C ILE A 79 12.85 6.43 -15.36
N ASP A 80 13.75 6.13 -14.41
CA ASP A 80 15.18 6.48 -14.48
C ASP A 80 15.47 7.96 -14.82
N GLN A 81 14.56 8.86 -14.41
CA GLN A 81 14.66 10.29 -14.67
C GLN A 81 14.66 11.07 -13.36
N ASN A 82 15.46 12.14 -13.33
CA ASN A 82 15.47 13.06 -12.20
C ASN A 82 14.12 13.77 -12.08
N SER A 83 13.56 13.73 -10.88
CA SER A 83 12.37 14.50 -10.55
C SER A 83 12.71 15.98 -10.41
N LYS A 84 11.85 16.85 -10.94
CA LYS A 84 11.84 18.28 -10.60
C LYS A 84 11.12 18.57 -9.28
N ASN A 85 10.34 17.61 -8.80
CA ASN A 85 9.64 17.67 -7.52
C ASN A 85 10.57 17.25 -6.38
N LYS A 86 10.53 18.03 -5.30
CA LYS A 86 11.33 17.83 -4.09
C LYS A 86 10.75 16.76 -3.14
N ASN A 87 9.47 16.42 -3.30
CA ASN A 87 8.77 15.40 -2.52
C ASN A 87 8.23 14.30 -3.46
N ILE A 88 8.83 13.12 -3.43
CA ILE A 88 8.51 12.03 -4.36
C ILE A 88 8.28 10.68 -3.66
N ILE A 89 7.71 9.72 -4.38
CA ILE A 89 7.61 8.34 -3.95
C ILE A 89 8.67 7.55 -4.73
N ILE A 90 9.59 6.88 -4.06
CA ILE A 90 10.61 6.03 -4.69
C ILE A 90 10.22 4.57 -4.48
N ILE A 91 10.14 3.79 -5.54
CA ILE A 91 9.75 2.38 -5.46
C ILE A 91 10.82 1.53 -6.13
N GLY A 92 11.25 0.46 -5.48
CA GLY A 92 12.08 -0.52 -6.15
C GLY A 92 12.39 -1.77 -5.35
N THR A 93 12.99 -2.74 -6.02
CA THR A 93 13.40 -4.01 -5.44
C THR A 93 14.90 -4.00 -5.12
N LEU A 94 15.26 -4.42 -3.90
CA LEU A 94 16.65 -4.53 -3.45
C LEU A 94 17.45 -5.45 -4.39
N GLY A 95 18.63 -5.00 -4.83
CA GLY A 95 19.51 -5.77 -5.71
C GLY A 95 19.05 -5.85 -7.18
N LYS A 96 17.98 -5.15 -7.55
CA LYS A 96 17.46 -5.12 -8.93
C LYS A 96 17.27 -3.70 -9.47
N SER A 97 16.80 -2.78 -8.63
CA SER A 97 16.54 -1.38 -9.00
C SER A 97 17.78 -0.51 -8.81
N ASN A 98 18.29 0.07 -9.90
CA ASN A 98 19.42 1.00 -9.88
C ASN A 98 19.13 2.22 -8.99
N ILE A 99 17.88 2.67 -8.93
CA ILE A 99 17.46 3.79 -8.07
C ILE A 99 17.60 3.44 -6.59
N ILE A 100 17.35 2.18 -6.20
CA ILE A 100 17.60 1.72 -4.83
C ILE A 100 19.09 1.62 -4.54
N ASP A 101 19.91 1.29 -5.54
CA ASP A 101 21.37 1.32 -5.40
C ASP A 101 21.93 2.74 -5.23
N GLU A 102 21.37 3.74 -5.92
CA GLU A 102 21.69 5.15 -5.71
C GLU A 102 21.22 5.65 -4.34
N LEU A 103 19.98 5.32 -3.95
CA LEU A 103 19.42 5.68 -2.65
C LEU A 103 20.34 5.25 -1.49
N LYS A 104 20.91 4.05 -1.56
CA LYS A 104 21.89 3.54 -0.55
C LYS A 104 23.20 4.34 -0.51
N LYS A 105 23.58 5.03 -1.59
CA LYS A 105 24.80 5.84 -1.64
C LYS A 105 24.57 7.24 -1.07
N PHE A 106 23.41 7.83 -1.34
CA PHE A 106 23.10 9.21 -0.96
C PHE A 106 22.42 9.36 0.40
N SER A 107 21.81 8.29 0.92
CA SER A 107 21.08 8.31 2.18
C SER A 107 21.52 7.21 3.13
N ASN A 108 21.23 7.40 4.42
CA ASN A 108 21.52 6.43 5.47
C ASN A 108 20.39 5.40 5.67
N ILE A 109 19.58 5.13 4.64
CA ILE A 109 18.49 4.15 4.76
C ILE A 109 19.07 2.76 5.05
N ASN A 110 18.66 2.17 6.18
CA ASN A 110 19.07 0.81 6.51
C ASN A 110 18.10 -0.21 5.88
N LEU A 111 18.60 -0.94 4.88
CA LEU A 111 17.87 -2.00 4.15
C LEU A 111 18.35 -3.42 4.48
N SER A 112 19.28 -3.59 5.43
CA SER A 112 19.81 -4.91 5.82
C SER A 112 18.71 -5.90 6.23
N GLU A 113 17.62 -5.37 6.79
CA GLU A 113 16.42 -6.12 7.17
C GLU A 113 15.67 -6.79 6.01
N LEU A 114 15.98 -6.45 4.77
CA LEU A 114 15.43 -7.06 3.55
C LEU A 114 16.37 -8.11 2.95
N GLU A 115 17.64 -8.13 3.34
CA GLU A 115 18.62 -9.06 2.78
C GLU A 115 18.25 -10.51 3.10
N SER A 116 18.27 -11.36 2.08
CA SER A 116 17.90 -12.78 2.17
C SER A 116 16.51 -13.04 2.74
N ARG A 117 15.60 -12.05 2.69
CA ARG A 117 14.21 -12.19 3.14
C ARG A 117 13.27 -12.52 2.00
N THR A 118 12.23 -13.27 2.32
CA THR A 118 11.19 -13.65 1.36
C THR A 118 10.00 -12.71 1.49
N GLU A 119 9.61 -12.06 0.39
CA GLU A 119 8.39 -11.25 0.26
C GLU A 119 8.23 -10.14 1.31
N LYS A 120 9.33 -9.67 1.92
CA LYS A 120 9.31 -8.57 2.89
C LYS A 120 9.43 -7.25 2.15
N PHE A 121 8.81 -6.20 2.70
CA PHE A 121 8.99 -4.83 2.25
C PHE A 121 9.23 -3.89 3.42
N ILE A 122 9.76 -2.71 3.11
CA ILE A 122 9.85 -1.56 4.01
C ILE A 122 9.20 -0.36 3.30
N ILE A 123 8.36 0.37 4.04
CA ILE A 123 7.88 1.70 3.67
C ILE A 123 8.44 2.68 4.70
N GLU A 124 9.18 3.68 4.26
CA GLU A 124 9.82 4.65 5.15
C GLU A 124 9.94 6.02 4.46
N THR A 125 9.78 7.09 5.23
CA THR A 125 10.09 8.44 4.74
C THR A 125 11.56 8.74 4.96
N VAL A 126 12.29 9.10 3.90
CA VAL A 126 13.72 9.42 3.91
C VAL A 126 13.92 10.88 3.51
N GLU A 127 14.70 11.62 4.30
CA GLU A 127 15.11 12.99 3.98
C GLU A 127 16.38 12.96 3.10
N ASN A 128 16.48 13.88 2.14
CA ASN A 128 17.58 13.96 1.18
C ASN A 128 17.95 12.61 0.51
N PRO A 129 16.97 11.84 -0.01
CA PRO A 129 17.20 10.49 -0.51
C PRO A 129 18.08 10.44 -1.77
N LEU A 130 18.02 11.48 -2.60
CA LEU A 130 18.74 11.64 -3.86
C LEU A 130 19.09 13.13 -4.04
N PRO A 131 20.08 13.47 -4.89
CA PRO A 131 20.37 14.88 -5.21
C PRO A 131 19.11 15.63 -5.67
N ASN A 132 18.90 16.83 -5.12
CA ASN A 132 17.74 17.71 -5.40
C ASN A 132 16.36 17.18 -4.98
N VAL A 133 16.30 16.10 -4.21
CA VAL A 133 15.07 15.60 -3.58
C VAL A 133 15.15 15.89 -2.09
N ASP A 134 14.25 16.71 -1.55
CA ASP A 134 14.25 17.07 -0.13
C ASP A 134 13.74 15.89 0.72
N LYS A 135 12.71 15.17 0.25
CA LYS A 135 12.07 14.06 0.97
C LYS A 135 11.49 13.02 0.01
N ALA A 136 11.55 11.74 0.37
CA ALA A 136 10.80 10.70 -0.34
C ALA A 136 10.12 9.70 0.58
N LEU A 137 8.95 9.24 0.17
CA LEU A 137 8.39 7.98 0.65
C LEU A 137 9.03 6.84 -0.15
N VAL A 138 9.84 6.03 0.50
CA VAL A 138 10.53 4.90 -0.13
C VAL A 138 9.76 3.62 0.15
N ILE A 139 9.46 2.85 -0.90
CA ILE A 139 8.92 1.49 -0.84
C ILE A 139 9.95 0.53 -1.42
N VAL A 140 10.58 -0.28 -0.57
CA VAL A 140 11.59 -1.27 -0.99
C VAL A 140 11.18 -2.68 -0.63
N GLY A 141 11.19 -3.59 -1.59
CA GLY A 141 11.02 -5.03 -1.35
C GLY A 141 12.33 -5.80 -1.32
N SER A 142 12.36 -6.91 -0.58
CA SER A 142 13.45 -7.88 -0.62
C SER A 142 13.50 -8.65 -1.94
N ASP A 143 12.35 -8.82 -2.57
CA ASP A 143 12.15 -9.45 -3.88
C ASP A 143 10.97 -8.79 -4.62
N LYS A 144 10.72 -9.25 -5.85
CA LYS A 144 9.63 -8.73 -6.70
C LYS A 144 8.28 -8.67 -5.98
N ARG A 145 7.92 -9.73 -5.24
CA ARG A 145 6.60 -9.82 -4.59
C ARG A 145 6.56 -8.97 -3.32
N GLY A 146 7.67 -8.87 -2.58
CA GLY A 146 7.82 -7.91 -1.49
C GLY A 146 7.51 -6.49 -1.95
N THR A 147 8.15 -6.03 -3.03
CA THR A 147 7.93 -4.67 -3.58
C THR A 147 6.48 -4.45 -3.98
N ILE A 148 5.87 -5.44 -4.65
CA ILE A 148 4.45 -5.42 -5.02
C ILE A 148 3.54 -5.32 -3.79
N TYR A 149 3.79 -6.11 -2.74
CA TYR A 149 2.99 -6.06 -1.52
C TYR A 149 3.14 -4.74 -0.77
N GLY A 150 4.32 -4.10 -0.81
CA GLY A 150 4.50 -2.75 -0.26
C GLY A 150 3.61 -1.71 -0.95
N MET A 151 3.55 -1.74 -2.28
CA MET A 151 2.66 -0.86 -3.04
C MET A 151 1.17 -1.14 -2.76
N LEU A 152 0.78 -2.41 -2.74
CA LEU A 152 -0.62 -2.80 -2.46
C LEU A 152 -1.02 -2.50 -1.01
N GLU A 153 -0.09 -2.56 -0.05
CA GLU A 153 -0.33 -2.10 1.32
C GLU A 153 -0.61 -0.60 1.33
N LEU A 154 0.17 0.20 0.60
CA LEU A 154 -0.11 1.63 0.46
C LEU A 154 -1.48 1.87 -0.19
N SER A 155 -1.82 1.20 -1.30
CA SER A 155 -3.15 1.29 -1.93
C SER A 155 -4.29 1.00 -0.95
N LYS A 156 -4.16 -0.06 -0.15
CA LYS A 156 -5.11 -0.41 0.91
C LYS A 156 -5.23 0.69 1.95
N GLN A 157 -4.12 1.23 2.42
CA GLN A 157 -4.07 2.26 3.47
C GLN A 157 -4.59 3.62 2.99
N ILE A 158 -4.41 3.98 1.71
CA ILE A 158 -5.03 5.19 1.15
C ILE A 158 -6.54 5.03 0.94
N GLY A 159 -7.07 3.81 1.02
CA GLY A 159 -8.51 3.53 1.05
C GLY A 159 -9.04 2.75 -0.14
N VAL A 160 -8.16 2.18 -0.98
CA VAL A 160 -8.57 1.28 -2.08
C VAL A 160 -8.61 -0.15 -1.55
N SER A 161 -9.81 -0.66 -1.30
CA SER A 161 -10.02 -2.03 -0.83
C SER A 161 -9.51 -3.04 -1.88
N PRO A 162 -8.89 -4.17 -1.50
CA PRO A 162 -8.63 -5.28 -2.43
C PRO A 162 -9.88 -5.78 -3.17
N TRP A 163 -11.06 -5.48 -2.64
CA TRP A 163 -12.36 -5.85 -3.18
C TRP A 163 -13.04 -4.73 -3.99
N TYR A 164 -12.35 -3.61 -4.27
CA TYR A 164 -12.97 -2.44 -4.93
C TYR A 164 -13.64 -2.80 -6.27
N TRP A 165 -13.02 -3.67 -7.05
CA TRP A 165 -13.57 -4.16 -8.32
C TRP A 165 -14.36 -5.47 -8.16
N TRP A 166 -13.89 -6.38 -7.30
CA TRP A 166 -14.51 -7.70 -7.11
C TRP A 166 -15.85 -7.67 -6.38
N ALA A 167 -16.11 -6.64 -5.58
CA ALA A 167 -17.33 -6.48 -4.79
C ALA A 167 -17.79 -5.01 -4.68
N ASP A 168 -17.46 -4.19 -5.69
CA ASP A 168 -17.91 -2.80 -5.83
C ASP A 168 -17.68 -1.91 -4.60
N VAL A 169 -16.62 -2.19 -3.82
CA VAL A 169 -16.32 -1.42 -2.61
C VAL A 169 -15.89 0.00 -3.00
N ALA A 170 -16.72 0.99 -2.63
CA ALA A 170 -16.51 2.38 -3.00
C ALA A 170 -15.21 2.97 -2.44
N VAL A 171 -14.45 3.65 -3.31
CA VAL A 171 -13.25 4.41 -2.95
C VAL A 171 -13.65 5.83 -2.52
N LYS A 172 -13.38 6.18 -1.26
CA LYS A 172 -13.70 7.51 -0.72
C LYS A 172 -12.68 8.54 -1.19
N LYS A 173 -13.17 9.67 -1.68
CA LYS A 173 -12.34 10.83 -2.05
C LYS A 173 -11.70 11.47 -0.82
N LYS A 174 -10.47 11.94 -0.96
CA LYS A 174 -9.70 12.62 0.08
C LYS A 174 -8.96 13.82 -0.52
N ASP A 175 -9.17 14.99 0.09
CA ASP A 175 -8.54 16.24 -0.36
C ASP A 175 -7.07 16.35 0.07
N ASN A 176 -6.67 15.56 1.07
CA ASN A 176 -5.29 15.45 1.52
C ASN A 176 -4.94 14.01 1.89
N LEU A 177 -3.71 13.61 1.58
CA LEU A 177 -3.13 12.31 1.93
C LEU A 177 -1.70 12.51 2.44
N PHE A 178 -1.48 12.11 3.68
CA PHE A 178 -0.17 12.12 4.31
C PHE A 178 0.21 10.76 4.86
N ILE A 179 1.51 10.50 4.95
CA ILE A 179 2.11 9.35 5.61
C ILE A 179 2.67 9.80 6.95
N LYS A 180 2.29 9.10 8.03
CA LYS A 180 2.83 9.31 9.37
C LYS A 180 4.33 8.98 9.34
N PRO A 181 5.18 9.71 10.10
CA PRO A 181 6.59 9.36 10.21
C PRO A 181 6.76 7.96 10.81
N GLY A 182 7.75 7.23 10.34
CA GLY A 182 8.06 5.89 10.82
C GLY A 182 8.50 4.94 9.72
N ARG A 183 8.77 3.71 10.14
CA ARG A 183 9.12 2.58 9.29
C ARG A 183 8.01 1.54 9.39
N PHE A 184 7.49 1.10 8.26
CA PHE A 184 6.35 0.19 8.18
C PHE A 184 6.70 -1.06 7.37
N SER A 185 6.31 -2.22 7.89
CA SER A 185 6.52 -3.52 7.27
C SER A 185 5.51 -4.51 7.86
N ASN A 186 5.06 -5.47 7.05
CA ASN A 186 4.30 -6.63 7.54
C ASN A 186 5.22 -7.82 7.90
N GLY A 187 6.54 -7.65 7.80
CA GLY A 187 7.52 -8.71 7.96
C GLY A 187 7.48 -9.73 6.81
N GLU A 188 8.05 -10.90 7.06
CA GLU A 188 7.98 -12.04 6.13
C GLU A 188 6.66 -12.80 6.32
N PRO A 189 6.06 -13.33 5.24
CA PRO A 189 4.90 -14.20 5.37
C PRO A 189 5.29 -15.47 6.13
N LYS A 190 4.44 -15.88 7.06
CA LYS A 190 4.67 -17.12 7.83
C LYS A 190 4.46 -18.39 7.00
N VAL A 191 3.70 -18.28 5.90
CA VAL A 191 3.44 -19.36 4.96
C VAL A 191 3.96 -18.97 3.58
N LYS A 192 4.85 -19.79 3.02
CA LYS A 192 5.57 -19.51 1.78
C LYS A 192 4.64 -19.33 0.57
N TYR A 193 3.66 -20.22 0.40
CA TYR A 193 2.71 -20.19 -0.69
C TYR A 193 1.30 -20.01 -0.14
N ARG A 194 0.62 -18.94 -0.57
CA ARG A 194 -0.71 -18.56 -0.12
C ARG A 194 -1.55 -18.36 -1.37
N GLY A 195 -2.70 -19.01 -1.45
CA GLY A 195 -3.49 -19.02 -2.66
C GLY A 195 -4.93 -19.46 -2.41
N ILE A 196 -5.68 -19.47 -3.50
CA ILE A 196 -7.06 -19.92 -3.56
C ILE A 196 -7.17 -20.97 -4.67
N PHE A 197 -8.17 -21.84 -4.56
CA PHE A 197 -8.52 -22.77 -5.62
C PHE A 197 -9.90 -22.40 -6.14
N LEU A 198 -9.97 -21.97 -7.40
CA LEU A 198 -11.24 -21.77 -8.11
C LEU A 198 -11.69 -23.14 -8.59
N ASN A 199 -12.68 -23.72 -7.91
CA ASN A 199 -13.23 -25.04 -8.18
C ASN A 199 -14.76 -24.99 -8.07
N ASP A 200 -15.42 -26.02 -8.62
CA ASP A 200 -16.88 -26.10 -8.70
C ASP A 200 -17.46 -24.82 -9.35
N GLU A 201 -16.75 -24.36 -10.38
CA GLU A 201 -16.93 -23.06 -11.00
C GLU A 201 -18.19 -23.01 -11.88
N ALA A 202 -18.72 -24.16 -12.26
CA ALA A 202 -19.94 -24.28 -13.03
C ALA A 202 -21.17 -24.47 -12.12
N PRO A 203 -22.29 -23.75 -12.38
CA PRO A 203 -22.51 -22.88 -13.53
C PRO A 203 -22.08 -21.42 -13.32
N ALA A 204 -21.89 -20.97 -12.07
CA ALA A 204 -21.85 -19.55 -11.73
C ALA A 204 -20.64 -18.81 -12.32
N LEU A 205 -19.43 -19.16 -11.88
CA LEU A 205 -18.19 -18.48 -12.30
C LEU A 205 -17.92 -18.73 -13.80
N THR A 206 -18.20 -19.94 -14.31
CA THR A 206 -18.06 -20.23 -15.74
C THR A 206 -18.90 -19.31 -16.61
N ASN A 207 -20.19 -19.15 -16.28
CA ASN A 207 -21.10 -18.34 -17.09
C ASN A 207 -20.78 -16.86 -16.96
N TRP A 208 -20.46 -16.38 -15.75
CA TRP A 208 -20.00 -15.01 -15.55
C TRP A 208 -18.73 -14.70 -16.35
N ALA A 209 -17.73 -15.59 -16.34
CA ALA A 209 -16.48 -15.42 -17.09
C ALA A 209 -16.74 -15.40 -18.61
N LYS A 210 -17.66 -16.24 -19.11
CA LYS A 210 -18.12 -16.21 -20.51
C LYS A 210 -18.76 -14.89 -20.89
N GLU A 211 -19.69 -14.40 -20.06
CA GLU A 211 -20.40 -13.14 -20.31
C GLU A 211 -19.46 -11.93 -20.30
N LYS A 212 -18.57 -11.84 -19.30
CA LYS A 212 -17.71 -10.66 -19.11
C LYS A 212 -16.43 -10.68 -19.95
N PHE A 213 -15.86 -11.86 -20.21
CA PHE A 213 -14.52 -11.99 -20.79
C PHE A 213 -14.42 -12.97 -21.96
N GLY A 214 -15.52 -13.64 -22.35
CA GLY A 214 -15.50 -14.70 -23.35
C GLY A 214 -14.99 -16.06 -22.84
N GLY A 215 -14.87 -16.23 -21.52
CA GLY A 215 -14.48 -17.47 -20.84
C GLY A 215 -13.22 -17.29 -19.99
N PHE A 216 -12.68 -18.38 -19.45
CA PHE A 216 -11.42 -18.34 -18.69
C PHE A 216 -10.24 -18.09 -19.64
N ASN A 217 -9.69 -16.87 -19.58
CA ASN A 217 -8.53 -16.44 -20.35
C ASN A 217 -7.69 -15.41 -19.56
N HIS A 218 -6.75 -14.71 -20.19
CA HIS A 218 -5.79 -13.83 -19.52
C HIS A 218 -6.25 -12.37 -19.36
N LYS A 219 -7.48 -12.03 -19.79
CA LYS A 219 -8.03 -10.67 -19.74
C LYS A 219 -8.51 -10.29 -18.35
#